data_AF-A0A1A6GKC6-F1
#
_entry.id   AF-A0A1A6GKC6-F1
#
_cell.length_a   1.000
_cell.length_b   1.000
_cell.length_c   1.000
_cell.angle_alpha   90.00
_cell.angle_beta   90.00
_cell.angle_gamma   90.00
#
_symmetry.space_group_name_H-M   'P 1'
#
loop_
_entity.id
_entity.type
_entity.pdbx_description
1 polymer ?
#
loop_
_entity_poly.entity_id
_entity_poly.type
_entity_poly.pdbx_seq_one_letter_code
_entity_poly.pdbx_strand_id
1 'polypeptide(L)' 'DVHHGNGTQQAFYADPSVLYISLHRYDEGNFFPGSGAPNEVGIGLGEGYNINIAWTGGLDPPMGDVEYLEAF' A
#
# COMPACT_ATOMS: atom_id res chain seq x y z
N ASP A 1 -1.59 -7.31 -6.74
CA ASP A 1 -1.31 -6.48 -7.93
C ASP A 1 0.00 -5.73 -7.67
N VAL A 2 0.67 -5.19 -8.68
CA VAL A 2 1.87 -4.34 -8.47
C VAL A 2 1.50 -2.88 -8.22
N HIS A 3 0.31 -2.46 -8.66
CA HIS A 3 -0.22 -1.13 -8.44
C HIS A 3 -1.03 -1.07 -7.15
N HIS A 4 -1.09 0.11 -6.55
CA HIS A 4 -1.95 0.35 -5.40
C HIS A 4 -3.44 0.16 -5.77
N GLY A 5 -4.16 -0.65 -4.99
CA GLY A 5 -5.61 -0.85 -5.10
C GLY A 5 -6.41 0.33 -4.52
N ASN A 6 -6.24 1.53 -5.08
CA ASN A 6 -6.85 2.77 -4.61
C ASN A 6 -8.37 2.71 -4.41
N GLY A 7 -9.10 1.98 -5.27
CA GLY A 7 -10.54 1.78 -5.13
C GLY A 7 -10.92 0.95 -3.89
N THR A 8 -10.17 -0.12 -3.60
CA THR A 8 -10.40 -0.98 -2.43
C THR A 8 -10.06 -0.24 -1.14
N GLN A 9 -8.93 0.49 -1.12
CA GLN A 9 -8.59 1.39 -0.01
C GLN A 9 -9.75 2.36 0.27
N GLN A 10 -10.24 3.07 -0.75
CA GLN A 10 -11.33 4.04 -0.59
C GLN A 10 -12.61 3.38 -0.04
N ALA A 11 -12.93 2.17 -0.47
CA ALA A 11 -14.15 1.47 -0.07
C ALA A 11 -14.21 1.16 1.43
N PHE A 12 -13.06 0.93 2.08
CA PHE A 12 -12.97 0.50 3.48
C PHE A 12 -12.20 1.46 4.40
N TYR A 13 -11.80 2.64 3.92
CA TYR A 13 -10.86 3.52 4.63
C TYR A 13 -11.28 3.95 6.04
N ALA A 14 -12.59 3.91 6.34
CA ALA A 14 -13.15 4.24 7.65
C ALA A 14 -13.74 3.02 8.40
N ASP A 15 -13.62 1.81 7.84
CA ASP A 15 -14.28 0.60 8.33
C ASP A 15 -13.29 -0.30 9.10
N PRO A 16 -13.40 -0.40 10.45
CA PRO A 16 -12.53 -1.27 11.23
C PRO A 16 -12.83 -2.77 11.09
N SER A 17 -13.91 -3.15 10.41
CA SER A 17 -14.24 -4.57 10.22
C SER A 17 -13.48 -5.23 9.07
N VAL A 18 -12.82 -4.44 8.22
CA VAL A 18 -12.04 -4.90 7.08
C VAL A 18 -10.63 -4.32 7.15
N LEU A 19 -9.64 -5.20 7.32
CA LEU A 19 -8.24 -4.83 7.17
C LEU A 19 -7.87 -4.89 5.68
N TYR A 20 -7.50 -3.74 5.10
CA TYR A 20 -6.92 -3.68 3.77
C TYR A 20 -5.39 -3.62 3.86
N ILE A 21 -4.72 -4.52 3.14
CA ILE A 21 -3.26 -4.55 3.01
C ILE A 21 -2.92 -4.53 1.52
N SER A 22 -2.02 -3.63 1.13
CA SER A 22 -1.52 -3.53 -0.24
C SER A 22 -0.01 -3.50 -0.28
N LEU A 23 0.58 -4.45 -1.01
CA LEU A 23 1.98 -4.43 -1.43
C LEU A 23 2.02 -3.86 -2.85
N HIS A 24 2.65 -2.72 -3.05
CA HIS A 24 2.67 -2.07 -4.36
C HIS A 24 3.93 -1.23 -4.56
N ARG A 25 4.31 -1.05 -5.82
CA ARG A 25 5.34 -0.06 -6.18
C ARG A 25 4.74 1.33 -6.04
N TYR A 26 5.43 2.19 -5.31
CA TYR A 26 4.96 3.55 -5.00
C TYR A 26 5.93 4.61 -5.54
N ASP A 27 7.23 4.42 -5.30
CA ASP A 27 8.28 5.37 -5.73
C ASP A 27 7.95 6.83 -5.41
N GLU A 28 7.61 7.09 -4.15
CA GLU A 28 7.22 8.43 -3.66
C GLU A 28 6.05 9.06 -4.43
N GLY A 29 5.12 8.24 -4.92
CA GLY A 29 3.95 8.67 -5.68
C GLY A 29 4.18 8.80 -7.19
N ASN A 30 5.37 8.43 -7.68
CA ASN A 30 5.72 8.51 -9.11
C ASN A 30 5.38 7.25 -9.91
N PHE A 31 4.84 6.20 -9.28
CA PHE A 31 4.33 5.02 -9.95
C PHE A 31 2.79 5.02 -9.98
N PHE A 32 2.18 4.60 -11.08
CA PHE A 32 0.71 4.59 -11.21
C PHE A 32 0.07 3.75 -10.09
N PRO A 33 -1.05 4.18 -9.46
CA PRO A 33 -1.82 5.40 -9.69
C PRO A 33 -1.36 6.64 -8.88
N GLY A 34 -0.23 6.55 -8.17
CA GLY A 34 0.35 7.65 -7.37
C GLY A 34 -0.24 7.81 -5.97
N SER A 35 -1.18 6.95 -5.57
CA SER A 35 -1.74 6.89 -4.21
C SER A 35 -1.19 5.69 -3.45
N GLY A 36 -1.46 5.59 -2.15
CA GLY A 36 -1.05 4.46 -1.32
C GLY A 36 0.21 4.74 -0.51
N ALA A 37 0.43 5.99 -0.09
CA ALA A 37 1.57 6.32 0.75
C ALA A 37 1.53 5.53 2.08
N PRO A 38 2.69 5.22 2.69
CA PRO A 38 2.76 4.46 3.94
C PRO A 38 2.03 5.10 5.13
N ASN A 39 1.82 6.43 5.10
CA ASN A 39 1.12 7.18 6.14
C ASN A 39 -0.40 7.26 5.94
N GLU A 40 -0.94 6.67 4.86
CA GLU A 40 -2.37 6.52 4.63
C GLU A 40 -2.91 5.34 5.44
N VAL A 41 -3.17 5.56 6.73
CA VAL A 41 -3.47 4.48 7.71
C VAL A 41 -4.97 4.29 7.99
N GLY A 42 -5.85 4.89 7.20
CA GLY A 42 -7.30 4.93 7.46
C GLY A 42 -7.73 6.19 8.21
N ILE A 43 -9.02 6.30 8.49
CA ILE A 43 -9.62 7.44 9.22
C ILE A 43 -10.68 7.01 10.22
N GLY A 44 -10.87 7.82 11.26
CA GLY A 44 -11.93 7.60 12.25
C GLY A 44 -11.76 6.25 12.93
N LEU A 45 -12.81 5.42 12.90
CA LEU A 45 -12.72 4.08 13.48
C LEU A 45 -11.81 3.14 12.68
N GLY A 46 -11.61 3.40 11.38
CA GLY A 46 -10.75 2.59 10.51
C GLY A 46 -9.25 2.94 10.60
N GLU A 47 -8.85 3.89 11.46
CA GLU A 47 -7.43 4.19 11.66
C GLU A 47 -6.69 2.94 12.17
N GLY A 48 -5.61 2.56 11.49
CA GLY A 48 -4.86 1.32 11.72
C GLY A 48 -5.35 0.11 10.90
N TYR A 49 -6.47 0.21 10.18
CA TYR A 49 -7.03 -0.88 9.35
C TYR A 49 -6.73 -0.72 7.85
N ASN A 50 -5.85 0.21 7.50
CA ASN A 50 -5.31 0.35 6.15
C ASN A 50 -3.78 0.29 6.21
N ILE A 51 -3.17 -0.72 5.57
CA ILE A 51 -1.71 -0.92 5.56
C ILE A 51 -1.20 -0.87 4.12
N ASN A 52 -0.37 0.14 3.86
CA ASN A 52 0.32 0.30 2.59
C ASN A 52 1.80 -0.07 2.73
N ILE A 53 2.17 -1.24 2.23
CA ILE A 53 3.56 -1.65 2.01
C ILE A 53 4.00 -1.07 0.67
N ALA A 54 4.43 0.19 0.72
CA ALA A 54 4.68 1.03 -0.45
C ALA A 54 6.17 1.00 -0.84
N TRP A 55 6.55 0.13 -1.79
CA TRP A 55 7.94 0.02 -2.24
C TRP A 55 8.42 1.31 -2.87
N THR A 56 9.55 1.81 -2.39
CA THR A 56 10.21 3.03 -2.86
C THR A 56 11.69 2.75 -3.09
N GLY A 57 12.32 3.51 -3.98
CA GLY A 57 13.72 3.32 -4.38
C GLY A 57 13.88 2.97 -5.86
N GLY A 58 12.79 2.89 -6.62
CA GLY A 58 12.82 2.61 -8.04
C GLY A 58 13.14 1.14 -8.32
N LEU A 59 14.01 0.93 -9.29
CA LEU A 59 14.40 -0.38 -9.79
C LEU A 59 15.92 -0.61 -9.64
N ASP A 60 16.49 -0.16 -8.51
CA ASP A 60 17.93 -0.22 -8.23
C ASP A 60 18.25 -0.91 -6.88
N PRO A 61 18.18 -2.26 -6.79
CA PRO A 61 17.67 -3.19 -7.80
C PRO A 61 16.13 -3.26 -7.79
N PRO A 62 15.50 -3.90 -8.81
CA PRO A 62 14.09 -4.23 -8.76
C PRO A 62 13.77 -5.15 -7.57
N MET A 63 12.62 -4.92 -6.94
CA MET A 63 12.07 -5.84 -5.93
C MET A 63 11.73 -7.19 -6.56
N GLY A 64 12.05 -8.30 -5.90
CA GLY A 64 11.76 -9.66 -6.33
C GLY A 64 11.28 -10.56 -5.18
N ASP A 65 11.50 -11.87 -5.32
CA ASP A 65 10.95 -12.86 -4.38
C ASP A 65 11.41 -12.61 -2.93
N VAL A 66 12.68 -12.26 -2.73
CA VAL A 66 13.25 -12.05 -1.38
C VAL A 66 12.54 -10.90 -0.67
N GLU A 67 12.40 -9.75 -1.31
CA GLU A 67 11.81 -8.57 -0.70
C GLU A 67 10.31 -8.76 -0.41
N TYR A 68 9.60 -9.47 -1.29
CA TYR A 68 8.20 -9.82 -1.04
C TYR A 68 8.05 -10.87 0.07
N LEU A 69 8.95 -11.85 0.18
CA LEU A 69 8.92 -12.84 1.26
C LEU A 69 9.24 -12.21 2.63
N GLU A 70 10.18 -11.27 2.70
CA GLU A 70 10.52 -10.54 3.94
C GLU A 70 9.40 -9.60 4.41
N ALA A 71 8.51 -9.16 3.51
CA ALA A 71 7.36 -8.32 3.88
C ALA A 71 6.17 -9.10 4.49
N PHE A 72 6.15 -10.43 4.39
CA PHE A 72 5.07 -11.30 4.87
C PHE A 72 5.37 -11.86 6.26
#